data_AF-A0AAD9KM70-F1
#
_entry.id   AF-A0AAD9KM70-F1
#
_cell.length_a   1.000
_cell.length_b   1.000
_cell.length_c   1.000
_cell.angle_alpha   90.00
_cell.angle_beta   90.00
_cell.angle_gamma   90.00
#
_symmetry.space_group_name_H-M   'P 1'
#
loop_
_entity.id
_entity.type
_entity.pdbx_description
1 polymer ?
#
loop_
_entity_poly.entity_id
_entity_poly.type
_entity_poly.pdbx_seq_one_letter_code
_entity_poly.pdbx_strand_id
1 'polypeptide(L)'
;MEMTNGHQMEVTNGHQMEVTNGHQIEVTNGHQIEVTNGHQMEVTNRHQMEVTNGHQMEVTNGHQMEVTNGHQTKVTNGHQMEVTNGHQMEVTNEHQTKVTNGHQTKVANGHQTK
;
A
#
# COMPACT_ATOMS: atom_id res chain seq x y z
N MET A 1 -1.20 6.03 16.59
CA MET A 1 0.07 5.38 17.00
C MET A 1 1.14 5.95 16.12
N GLU A 2 2.25 6.37 16.71
CA GLU A 2 3.39 6.90 15.98
C GLU A 2 4.62 6.03 16.30
N MET A 3 5.38 5.67 15.26
CA MET A 3 6.60 4.89 15.39
C MET A 3 7.68 5.46 14.47
N THR A 4 8.80 5.89 15.04
CA THR A 4 9.91 6.43 14.24
C THR A 4 10.79 5.32 13.65
N ASN A 5 11.05 4.26 14.39
CA ASN A 5 11.88 3.15 13.93
C ASN A 5 11.46 1.84 14.61
N GLY A 6 10.99 0.87 13.83
CA GLY A 6 10.59 -0.43 14.34
C GLY A 6 11.03 -1.56 13.44
N HIS A 7 11.44 -2.66 14.07
CA HIS A 7 11.79 -3.87 13.35
C HIS A 7 10.54 -4.68 12.99
N GLN A 8 9.60 -4.79 13.93
CA GLN A 8 8.34 -5.50 13.73
C GLN A 8 7.21 -4.73 14.41
N MET A 9 6.12 -4.51 13.68
CA MET A 9 4.88 -3.91 14.16
C MET A 9 3.72 -4.82 13.76
N GLU A 10 2.86 -5.13 14.72
CA GLU A 10 1.60 -5.84 14.49
C GLU A 10 0.46 -5.04 15.11
N VAL A 11 -0.55 -4.71 14.30
CA VAL A 11 -1.72 -3.94 14.76
C VAL A 11 -3.01 -4.59 14.25
N THR A 12 -3.81 -5.12 15.18
CA THR A 12 -5.10 -5.72 14.83
C THR A 12 -6.16 -4.67 14.46
N ASN A 13 -6.18 -3.53 15.15
CA ASN A 13 -7.12 -2.44 14.87
C ASN A 13 -6.49 -1.09 15.20
N GLY A 14 -6.23 -0.28 14.18
CA GLY A 14 -5.63 1.06 14.31
C GLY A 14 -6.49 2.11 13.63
N HIS A 15 -6.71 3.24 14.30
CA HIS A 15 -7.42 4.36 13.68
C HIS A 15 -6.48 5.25 12.87
N GLN A 16 -5.39 5.72 13.48
CA GLN A 16 -4.36 6.52 12.82
C GLN A 16 -3.01 5.93 13.17
N MET A 17 -2.22 5.60 12.15
CA MET A 17 -0.89 5.03 12.31
C MET A 17 0.10 5.79 11.43
N GLU A 18 1.20 6.22 12.03
CA GLU A 18 2.30 6.88 11.35
C GLU A 18 3.60 6.11 11.65
N VAL A 19 4.29 5.68 10.59
CA VAL A 19 5.54 4.92 10.69
C VAL A 19 6.60 5.55 9.81
N THR A 20 7.66 6.10 10.42
CA THR A 20 8.75 6.68 9.63
C THR A 20 9.63 5.59 9.02
N ASN A 21 10.05 4.60 9.80
CA ASN A 21 10.86 3.48 9.32
C ASN A 21 10.37 2.16 9.94
N GLY A 22 9.77 1.30 9.11
CA GLY A 22 9.32 -0.03 9.51
C GLY A 22 9.93 -1.11 8.64
N HIS A 23 10.50 -2.15 9.25
CA HIS A 23 10.99 -3.30 8.51
C HIS A 23 9.86 -4.29 8.19
N GLN A 24 9.08 -4.69 9.20
CA GLN A 24 7.89 -5.53 9.05
C GLN A 24 6.68 -4.87 9.71
N ILE A 25 5.65 -4.57 8.93
CA ILE A 25 4.41 -3.94 9.41
C ILE A 25 3.24 -4.83 8.98
N GLU A 26 2.50 -5.34 9.95
CA GLU A 26 1.26 -6.08 9.74
C GLU A 26 0.09 -5.32 10.35
N VAL A 27 -0.94 -5.05 9.54
CA VAL A 27 -2.15 -4.37 9.98
C VAL A 27 -3.39 -5.14 9.52
N THR A 28 -4.17 -5.65 10.47
CA THR A 28 -5.43 -6.33 10.11
C THR A 28 -6.50 -5.32 9.72
N ASN A 29 -6.72 -4.27 10.53
CA ASN A 29 -7.69 -3.21 10.23
C ASN A 29 -7.10 -1.84 10.55
N GLY A 30 -6.94 -1.00 9.52
CA GLY A 30 -6.45 0.37 9.66
C GLY A 30 -7.41 1.38 9.05
N HIS A 31 -7.72 2.49 9.74
CA HIS A 31 -8.47 3.56 9.08
C HIS A 31 -7.54 4.44 8.24
N GLN A 32 -6.49 4.99 8.85
CA GLN A 32 -5.47 5.81 8.20
C GLN A 32 -4.07 5.27 8.54
N ILE A 33 -3.26 5.03 7.52
CA ILE A 33 -1.90 4.49 7.63
C ILE A 33 -0.97 5.35 6.79
N GLU A 34 0.03 5.94 7.42
CA GLU A 34 1.09 6.67 6.74
C GLU A 34 2.43 5.97 7.02
N VAL A 35 3.17 5.63 5.96
CA VAL A 35 4.49 5.02 6.06
C VAL A 35 5.49 5.74 5.17
N THR A 36 6.52 6.34 5.79
CA THR A 36 7.59 6.97 5.00
C THR A 36 8.49 5.91 4.35
N ASN A 37 9.00 4.95 5.13
CA ASN A 37 9.83 3.85 4.63
C ASN A 37 9.37 2.51 5.19
N GLY A 38 8.83 1.65 4.33
CA GLY A 38 8.39 0.29 4.65
C GLY A 38 9.11 -0.77 3.82
N HIS A 39 9.70 -1.78 4.47
CA HIS A 39 10.31 -2.89 3.73
C HIS A 39 9.29 -3.97 3.37
N GLN A 40 8.60 -4.53 4.37
CA GLN A 40 7.54 -5.52 4.20
C GLN A 40 6.28 -5.02 4.90
N MET A 41 5.20 -4.86 4.12
CA MET A 41 3.93 -4.37 4.61
C MET A 41 2.79 -5.28 4.17
N GLU A 42 2.04 -5.79 5.13
CA GLU A 42 0.83 -6.56 4.89
C GLU A 42 -0.35 -5.85 5.56
N VAL A 43 -1.35 -5.47 4.76
CA VAL A 43 -2.56 -4.82 5.27
C VAL A 43 -3.81 -5.53 4.76
N THR A 44 -4.60 -6.07 5.68
CA THR A 44 -5.81 -6.80 5.31
C THR A 44 -6.94 -5.85 4.92
N ASN A 45 -7.32 -4.93 5.80
CA ASN A 45 -8.37 -3.95 5.51
C ASN A 45 -7.89 -2.54 5.84
N ARG A 46 -8.13 -1.61 4.91
CA ARG A 46 -7.87 -0.20 5.15
C ARG A 46 -8.81 0.75 4.46
N HIS A 47 -8.98 1.95 5.03
CA HIS A 47 -9.64 3.04 4.34
C HIS A 47 -8.62 3.84 3.51
N GLN A 48 -7.60 4.40 4.14
CA GLN A 48 -6.57 5.20 3.49
C GLN A 48 -5.17 4.67 3.83
N MET A 49 -4.29 4.67 2.84
CA MET A 49 -2.86 4.41 3.04
C MET A 49 -2.03 5.25 2.10
N GLU A 50 -1.02 5.88 2.67
CA GLU A 50 0.02 6.60 1.96
C GLU A 50 1.38 5.96 2.27
N VAL A 51 2.14 5.66 1.21
CA VAL A 51 3.49 5.12 1.32
C VAL A 51 4.45 5.95 0.46
N THR A 52 5.46 6.54 1.08
CA THR A 52 6.51 7.23 0.31
C THR A 52 7.45 6.23 -0.36
N ASN A 53 8.02 5.29 0.41
CA ASN A 53 8.91 4.24 -0.11
C ASN A 53 8.51 2.86 0.44
N GLY A 54 8.04 1.98 -0.45
CA GLY A 54 7.65 0.61 -0.13
C GLY A 54 8.42 -0.41 -0.97
N HIS A 55 9.05 -1.41 -0.32
CA HIS A 55 9.72 -2.48 -1.07
C HIS A 55 8.74 -3.61 -1.43
N GLN A 56 8.09 -4.21 -0.45
CA GLN A 56 7.08 -5.26 -0.63
C GLN A 56 5.79 -4.86 0.07
N MET A 57 4.73 -4.71 -0.70
CA MET A 57 3.42 -4.29 -0.21
C MET A 57 2.34 -5.25 -0.68
N GLU A 58 1.61 -5.82 0.26
CA GLU A 58 0.42 -6.61 0.00
C GLU A 58 -0.78 -5.97 0.72
N VAL A 59 -1.81 -5.65 -0.07
CA VAL A 59 -3.09 -5.18 0.47
C VAL A 59 -4.23 -6.02 -0.05
N THR A 60 -5.02 -6.55 0.88
CA THR A 60 -6.18 -7.37 0.53
C THR A 60 -7.36 -6.49 0.13
N ASN A 61 -7.80 -5.58 1.01
CA ASN A 61 -8.90 -4.65 0.77
C ASN A 61 -8.51 -3.22 1.13
N GLY A 62 -8.66 -2.29 0.19
CA GLY A 62 -8.41 -0.87 0.39
C GLY A 62 -9.47 0.03 -0.26
N HIS A 63 -9.63 1.26 0.25
CA HIS A 63 -10.40 2.27 -0.47
C HIS A 63 -9.49 3.19 -1.30
N GLN A 64 -8.51 3.83 -0.68
CA GLN A 64 -7.61 4.78 -1.35
C GLN A 64 -6.15 4.49 -1.04
N MET A 65 -5.36 4.10 -2.04
CA MET A 65 -3.91 3.92 -1.93
C MET A 65 -3.16 5.03 -2.66
N GLU A 66 -2.13 5.55 -2.02
CA GLU A 66 -1.09 6.32 -2.70
C GLU A 66 0.28 5.73 -2.40
N VAL A 67 1.06 5.49 -3.45
CA VAL A 67 2.44 5.01 -3.37
C VAL A 67 3.33 5.91 -4.22
N THR A 68 4.29 6.59 -3.60
CA THR A 68 5.26 7.38 -4.37
C THR A 68 6.28 6.47 -5.05
N ASN A 69 6.95 5.59 -4.30
CA ASN A 69 7.92 4.63 -4.82
C ASN A 69 7.62 3.22 -4.30
N GLY A 70 7.15 2.33 -5.19
CA GLY A 70 6.87 0.93 -4.89
C GLY A 70 7.74 -0.02 -5.72
N HIS A 71 8.42 -0.97 -5.08
CA HIS A 71 9.14 -2.00 -5.83
C HIS A 71 8.22 -3.16 -6.24
N GLN A 72 7.57 -3.79 -5.26
CA GLN A 72 6.57 -4.84 -5.47
C GLN A 72 5.28 -4.46 -4.74
N THR A 73 4.20 -4.30 -5.47
CA THR A 73 2.89 -3.92 -4.91
C THR A 73 1.82 -4.85 -5.45
N LYS A 74 1.10 -5.49 -4.54
CA LYS A 74 -0.03 -6.36 -4.85
C LYS A 74 -1.27 -5.83 -4.14
N VAL A 75 -2.33 -5.58 -4.91
CA VAL A 75 -3.64 -5.20 -4.37
C VAL A 75 -4.73 -6.09 -4.92
N THR A 76 -5.45 -6.75 -4.02
CA THR A 76 -6.47 -7.72 -4.41
C THR A 76 -7.80 -7.05 -4.71
N ASN A 77 -8.24 -6.13 -3.85
CA ASN A 77 -9.50 -5.40 -3.99
C ASN A 77 -9.32 -3.94 -3.53
N GLY A 78 -9.69 -3.02 -4.41
CA GLY A 78 -9.48 -1.60 -4.19
C GLY A 78 -10.51 -0.72 -4.90
N HIS A 79 -10.69 0.51 -4.43
CA HIS A 79 -11.42 1.52 -5.21
C HIS A 79 -10.45 2.38 -6.03
N GLN A 80 -9.43 2.93 -5.39
CA GLN A 80 -8.48 3.84 -6.02
C GLN A 80 -7.06 3.50 -5.60
N MET A 81 -6.17 3.36 -6.59
CA MET A 81 -4.73 3.31 -6.42
C MET A 81 -4.04 4.34 -7.31
N GLU A 82 -3.15 5.12 -6.72
CA GLU A 82 -2.17 5.93 -7.44
C GLU A 82 -0.76 5.47 -7.11
N VAL A 83 0.03 5.19 -8.15
CA VAL A 83 1.46 4.89 -8.03
C VAL A 83 2.27 5.82 -8.92
N THR A 84 3.20 6.55 -8.32
CA THR A 84 4.08 7.44 -9.09
C THR A 84 5.21 6.64 -9.77
N ASN A 85 6.01 5.89 -9.01
CA ASN A 85 7.06 5.03 -9.53
C ASN A 85 6.87 3.58 -9.05
N GLY A 86 6.61 2.67 -9.98
CA GLY A 86 6.38 1.24 -9.72
C GLY A 86 7.33 0.34 -10.52
N HIS A 87 7.90 -0.69 -9.90
CA HIS A 87 8.61 -1.75 -10.64
C HIS A 87 7.68 -2.89 -11.03
N GLN A 88 7.06 -3.55 -10.07
CA GLN A 88 6.15 -4.67 -10.27
C GLN A 88 4.84 -4.41 -9.54
N MET A 89 3.76 -4.29 -10.30
CA MET A 89 2.42 -4.07 -9.77
C MET A 89 1.45 -5.11 -10.28
N GLU A 90 0.72 -5.70 -9.35
CA GLU A 90 -0.38 -6.62 -9.62
C GLU A 90 -1.64 -6.12 -8.91
N VAL A 91 -2.69 -5.89 -9.70
CA VAL A 91 -3.97 -5.38 -9.23
C VAL A 91 -5.06 -6.28 -9.79
N THR A 92 -6.00 -6.75 -8.95
CA THR A 92 -6.97 -7.77 -9.37
C THR A 92 -8.42 -7.32 -9.46
N ASN A 93 -8.91 -6.47 -8.56
CA ASN A 93 -10.28 -5.95 -8.60
C ASN A 93 -10.24 -4.49 -8.14
N GLU A 94 -9.81 -3.59 -9.03
CA GLU A 94 -9.79 -2.16 -8.74
C GLU A 94 -10.73 -1.36 -9.62
N HIS A 95 -11.44 -0.42 -9.01
CA HIS A 95 -12.28 0.48 -9.79
C HIS A 95 -11.43 1.45 -10.64
N GLN A 96 -10.34 1.98 -10.09
CA GLN A 96 -9.42 2.90 -10.76
C GLN A 96 -7.97 2.70 -10.29
N THR A 97 -7.07 2.51 -11.25
CA THR A 97 -5.62 2.43 -11.02
C THR A 97 -4.90 3.43 -11.91
N LYS A 98 -4.08 4.33 -11.34
CA LYS A 98 -3.22 5.24 -12.08
C LYS A 98 -1.75 4.94 -11.80
N VAL A 99 -0.96 4.82 -12.87
CA VAL A 99 0.48 4.53 -12.78
C VAL A 99 1.25 5.47 -13.69
N THR A 100 2.06 6.35 -13.10
CA THR A 100 2.84 7.34 -13.87
C THR A 100 4.07 6.72 -14.51
N ASN A 101 4.87 5.98 -13.74
CA ASN A 101 6.12 5.36 -14.19
C ASN A 101 6.21 3.91 -13.70
N GLY A 102 5.59 3.00 -14.47
CA GLY A 102 5.55 1.56 -14.18
C GLY A 102 6.44 0.75 -15.12
N HIS A 103 7.25 -0.18 -14.60
CA HIS A 103 8.01 -1.12 -15.43
C HIS A 103 7.17 -2.34 -15.83
N GLN A 104 6.48 -2.95 -14.87
CA GLN A 104 5.57 -4.07 -15.07
C GLN A 104 4.28 -3.85 -14.29
N THR A 105 3.16 -3.73 -14.99
CA THR A 105 1.84 -3.54 -14.40
C THR A 105 0.87 -4.56 -14.97
N LYS A 106 0.21 -5.31 -14.10
CA LYS A 106 -0.87 -6.22 -14.46
C LYS A 106 -2.13 -5.78 -13.72
N VAL A 107 -3.20 -5.55 -14.47
CA VAL A 107 -4.52 -5.25 -13.93
C VAL A 107 -5.50 -6.30 -14.46
N ALA A 108 -6.10 -7.07 -13.56
CA ALA A 108 -7.27 -7.88 -13.83
C ALA A 108 -8.52 -7.17 -13.29
N ASN A 109 -9.69 -7.44 -13.88
CA ASN A 109 -11.03 -6.97 -13.48
C ASN A 109 -11.12 -5.52 -12.95
N GLY A 110 -10.35 -4.61 -13.55
CA GLY A 110 -10.29 -3.22 -13.12
C GLY A 110 -10.03 -2.26 -14.26
N HIS A 111 -10.14 -0.96 -13.98
CA HIS A 111 -9.87 0.09 -14.95
C HIS A 111 -8.52 0.74 -14.68
N GLN A 112 -7.60 0.59 -15.64
CA GLN A 112 -6.32 1.28 -15.62
C GLN A 112 -6.42 2.60 -16.39
N THR A 113 -6.09 3.70 -15.72
CA THR A 113 -5.80 5.00 -16.35
C THR A 113 -4.30 5.21 -16.36
N LYS A 114 -3.81 5.83 -17.43
CA LYS A 114 -2.39 6.14 -17.59
C LYS A 114 -2.11 7.58 -17.15
#